data_AF-A0A950TAF2-F1
#
_entry.id   AF-A0A950TAF2-F1
#
_cell.length_a   1.000
_cell.length_b   1.000
_cell.length_c   1.000
_cell.angle_alpha   90.00
_cell.angle_beta   90.00
_cell.angle_gamma   90.00
#
_symmetry.space_group_name_H-M   'P 1'
#
loop_
_entity.id
_entity.type
_entity.pdbx_description
1 polymer ?
#
loop_
_entity_poly.entity_id
_entity_poly.type
_entity_poly.pdbx_seq_one_letter_code
_entity_poly.pdbx_strand_id
1 'polypeptide(L)'
;MIQATNLGYPRMGKKRELKHALEQFWAGKLSEAALQEQAASLRKEHWLLQQHLGLHHIPSNDFSFYDHVLDTIALVGAVPARYHWNADLVDLRTYFAMARGLEKTQASNEEMTALEMTKWFDTNYHYLVPEFSSQQT
;
A
#
# COMPACT_ATOMS: atom_id res chain seq x y z
N MET A 1 32.60 15.30 -6.75
CA MET A 1 32.34 14.14 -5.87
C MET A 1 31.18 13.36 -6.48
N ILE A 2 31.31 12.05 -6.69
CA ILE A 2 30.23 11.22 -7.25
C ILE A 2 29.26 10.87 -6.12
N GLN A 3 27.95 11.01 -6.35
CA GLN A 3 26.90 10.69 -5.37
C GLN A 3 26.28 9.32 -5.68
N ALA A 4 25.95 8.57 -4.63
CA ALA A 4 25.24 7.30 -4.73
C ALA A 4 23.76 7.46 -4.32
N THR A 5 22.85 6.89 -5.11
CA THR A 5 21.39 6.95 -4.91
C THR A 5 20.71 5.65 -5.36
N ASN A 6 19.54 5.36 -4.79
CA ASN A 6 18.59 4.34 -5.28
C ASN A 6 17.19 4.94 -5.41
N LEU A 7 16.35 4.30 -6.24
CA LEU A 7 15.00 4.77 -6.57
C LEU A 7 13.90 4.16 -5.70
N GLY A 8 14.25 3.20 -4.85
CA GLY A 8 13.33 2.50 -3.94
C GLY A 8 14.03 1.36 -3.21
N TYR A 9 13.42 0.88 -2.14
CA TYR A 9 13.92 -0.21 -1.32
C TYR A 9 12.84 -1.28 -1.06
N PRO A 10 13.18 -2.59 -1.10
CA PRO A 10 12.21 -3.66 -0.85
C PRO A 10 11.55 -3.54 0.54
N ARG A 11 10.22 -3.37 0.54
CA ARG A 11 9.45 -3.05 1.76
C ARG A 11 9.06 -4.22 2.64
N MET A 12 9.20 -5.46 2.15
CA MET A 12 8.67 -6.65 2.84
C MET A 12 9.36 -6.96 4.18
N GLY A 13 10.56 -6.43 4.38
CA GLY A 13 11.45 -6.79 5.48
C GLY A 13 12.19 -8.10 5.22
N LYS A 14 13.30 -8.31 5.94
CA LYS A 14 14.24 -9.43 5.73
C LYS A 14 13.59 -10.80 5.97
N LYS A 15 12.59 -10.87 6.84
CA LYS A 15 11.85 -12.08 7.20
C LYS A 15 10.37 -11.99 6.81
N ARG A 16 10.03 -11.11 5.85
CA ARG A 16 8.65 -10.84 5.41
C ARG A 16 7.75 -10.32 6.54
N GLU A 17 8.31 -9.51 7.43
CA GLU A 17 7.63 -8.89 8.55
C GLU A 17 6.34 -8.17 8.09
N LEU A 18 6.39 -7.43 6.98
CA LEU A 18 5.22 -6.74 6.44
C LEU A 18 4.12 -7.71 6.01
N LYS A 19 4.47 -8.85 5.40
CA LYS A 19 3.50 -9.89 5.02
C LYS A 19 2.75 -10.38 6.26
N HIS A 20 3.50 -10.76 7.28
CA HIS A 20 2.95 -11.32 8.50
C HIS A 20 2.09 -10.31 9.27
N ALA A 21 2.46 -9.03 9.24
CA ALA A 21 1.67 -7.94 9.80
C ALA A 21 0.31 -7.79 9.10
N LEU A 22 0.34 -7.72 7.76
CA LEU A 22 -0.85 -7.57 6.93
C LEU A 22 -1.81 -8.76 7.09
N GLU A 23 -1.29 -9.99 7.06
CA GLU A 23 -2.10 -11.20 7.25
C GLU A 23 -2.78 -11.23 8.63
N GLN A 24 -2.07 -10.82 9.69
CA GLN A 24 -2.66 -10.72 11.03
C GLN A 24 -3.71 -9.61 11.11
N PHE A 25 -3.45 -8.46 10.47
CA PHE A 25 -4.42 -7.35 10.41
C PHE A 25 -5.71 -7.77 9.70
N TRP A 26 -5.61 -8.40 8.52
CA TRP A 26 -6.78 -8.87 7.79
C TRP A 26 -7.52 -10.00 8.50
N ALA A 27 -6.82 -10.80 9.32
CA ALA A 27 -7.44 -11.81 10.18
C ALA A 27 -8.05 -11.23 11.47
N GLY A 28 -8.02 -9.91 11.68
CA GLY A 28 -8.52 -9.26 12.89
C GLY A 28 -7.67 -9.50 14.15
N LYS A 29 -6.44 -9.98 13.99
CA LYS A 29 -5.51 -10.33 15.09
C LYS A 29 -4.51 -9.21 15.42
N LEU A 30 -4.41 -8.20 14.55
CA LEU A 30 -3.55 -7.04 14.72
C LEU A 30 -4.41 -5.78 14.59
N SER A 31 -4.22 -4.81 15.49
CA SER A 31 -4.89 -3.52 15.39
C SER A 31 -4.26 -2.66 14.29
N GLU A 32 -5.00 -1.67 13.80
CA GLU A 32 -4.47 -0.69 12.85
C GLU A 32 -3.26 0.06 13.41
N ALA A 33 -3.32 0.49 14.68
CA ALA A 33 -2.21 1.17 15.34
C ALA A 33 -0.93 0.30 15.37
N ALA A 34 -1.07 -0.98 15.67
CA ALA A 34 0.06 -1.92 15.69
C ALA A 34 0.61 -2.19 14.27
N LEU A 35 -0.26 -2.27 13.26
CA LEU A 35 0.16 -2.37 11.86
C LEU A 35 0.97 -1.13 11.43
N GLN A 36 0.51 0.07 11.79
CA GLN A 36 1.19 1.33 11.49
C GLN A 36 2.55 1.43 12.21
N GLU A 37 2.63 0.97 13.45
CA GLU A 37 3.88 0.93 14.22
C GLU A 37 4.92 -0.03 13.59
N GLN A 38 4.48 -1.22 13.17
CA GLN A 38 5.35 -2.17 12.46
C GLN A 38 5.83 -1.61 11.12
N ALA A 39 4.95 -0.95 10.36
CA ALA A 39 5.30 -0.29 9.11
C ALA A 39 6.30 0.86 9.33
N ALA A 40 6.10 1.69 10.35
CA ALA A 40 7.03 2.76 10.72
C ALA A 40 8.40 2.21 11.12
N SER A 41 8.43 1.10 11.87
CA SER A 41 9.65 0.41 12.27
C SER A 41 10.43 -0.13 11.06
N LEU A 42 9.74 -0.74 10.09
CA LEU A 42 10.35 -1.21 8.84
C LEU A 42 10.94 -0.08 8.01
N ARG A 43 10.19 1.02 7.81
CA ARG A 43 10.71 2.20 7.09
C ARG A 43 11.96 2.75 7.77
N LYS A 44 11.93 2.89 9.09
CA LYS A 44 13.08 3.35 9.88
C LYS A 44 14.29 2.42 9.73
N GLU A 45 14.11 1.10 9.82
CA GLU A 45 15.20 0.14 9.63
C GLU A 45 15.82 0.29 8.23
N HIS A 46 14.99 0.36 7.19
CA HIS A 46 15.46 0.47 5.81
C HIS A 46 16.22 1.78 5.56
N TRP A 47 15.73 2.91 6.09
CA TRP A 47 16.43 4.19 5.97
C TRP A 47 17.76 4.21 6.70
N LEU A 48 17.80 3.71 7.94
CA LEU A 48 19.04 3.65 8.72
C LEU A 48 20.08 2.72 8.08
N LEU A 49 19.65 1.60 7.51
CA LEU A 49 20.54 0.71 6.77
C LEU A 49 21.16 1.42 5.55
N GLN A 50 20.34 2.08 4.75
CA GLN A 50 20.78 2.81 3.56
C GLN A 50 21.74 3.95 3.91
N GLN A 51 21.43 4.70 4.98
CA GLN A 51 22.31 5.74 5.52
C GLN A 51 23.64 5.16 5.99
N HIS A 52 23.62 4.05 6.73
CA HIS A 52 24.82 3.40 7.23
C HIS A 52 25.73 2.88 6.10
N LEU A 53 25.14 2.47 4.98
CA LEU A 53 25.87 2.05 3.77
C LEU A 53 26.41 3.22 2.93
N GLY A 54 26.19 4.48 3.34
CA GLY A 54 26.73 5.65 2.68
C GLY A 54 25.95 6.15 1.46
N LEU A 55 24.66 5.79 1.32
CA LEU A 55 23.81 6.39 0.29
C LEU A 55 23.58 7.86 0.59
N HIS A 56 23.72 8.70 -0.44
CA HIS A 56 23.61 10.15 -0.32
C HIS A 56 22.14 10.59 -0.40
N HIS A 57 21.39 10.01 -1.33
CA HIS A 57 19.95 10.22 -1.47
C HIS A 57 19.22 8.91 -1.22
N ILE A 58 18.41 8.90 -0.17
CA ILE A 58 17.62 7.75 0.29
C ILE A 58 16.16 8.01 -0.08
N PRO A 59 15.47 7.07 -0.76
CA PRO A 59 14.09 7.25 -1.20
C PRO A 59 13.12 7.28 -0.03
N SER A 60 12.01 7.95 -0.25
CA SER A 60 10.81 7.90 0.56
C SER A 60 9.60 7.70 -0.36
N ASN A 61 8.46 7.34 0.22
CA ASN A 61 7.23 7.01 -0.52
C ASN A 61 7.34 5.76 -1.43
N ASP A 62 8.43 5.00 -1.31
CA ASP A 62 8.64 3.68 -1.92
C ASP A 62 7.99 2.55 -1.09
N PHE A 63 7.80 2.78 0.21
CA PHE A 63 7.00 1.92 1.07
C PHE A 63 5.52 2.02 0.73
N SER A 64 4.83 0.88 0.75
CA SER A 64 3.38 0.76 0.60
C SER A 64 2.86 -0.42 1.43
N PHE A 65 1.62 -0.34 1.89
CA PHE A 65 0.95 -1.49 2.50
C PHE A 65 0.54 -2.56 1.49
N TYR A 66 0.34 -2.20 0.21
CA TYR A 66 -0.11 -3.17 -0.79
C TYR A 66 0.43 -2.89 -2.17
N ASP A 67 0.27 -1.67 -2.68
CA ASP A 67 0.80 -1.25 -3.96
C ASP A 67 0.98 0.28 -4.03
N HIS A 68 2.09 0.73 -4.57
CA HIS A 68 2.41 2.16 -4.72
C HIS A 68 1.51 2.90 -5.71
N VAL A 69 0.97 2.23 -6.73
CA VAL A 69 -0.03 2.84 -7.61
C VAL A 69 -1.35 2.98 -6.87
N LEU A 70 -1.75 1.98 -6.07
CA LEU A 70 -2.87 2.11 -5.14
C LEU A 70 -2.70 3.26 -4.14
N ASP A 71 -1.50 3.46 -3.60
CA ASP A 71 -1.22 4.62 -2.72
C ASP A 71 -1.48 5.93 -3.45
N THR A 72 -1.14 5.99 -4.74
CA THR A 72 -1.41 7.17 -5.57
C THR A 72 -2.90 7.35 -5.84
N ILE A 73 -3.65 6.27 -6.11
CA ILE A 73 -5.11 6.29 -6.24
C ILE A 73 -5.74 6.90 -4.98
N ALA A 74 -5.29 6.44 -3.80
CA ALA A 74 -5.78 6.93 -2.52
C ALA A 74 -5.39 8.38 -2.27
N LEU A 75 -4.16 8.78 -2.60
CA LEU A 75 -3.64 10.14 -2.41
C LEU A 75 -4.43 11.18 -3.20
N VAL A 76 -4.78 10.87 -4.45
CA VAL A 76 -5.47 11.83 -5.34
C VAL A 76 -6.99 11.69 -5.30
N GLY A 77 -7.53 10.79 -4.48
CA GLY A 77 -8.97 10.57 -4.38
C GLY A 77 -9.60 9.92 -5.63
N ALA A 78 -8.82 9.18 -6.42
CA ALA A 78 -9.32 8.43 -7.58
C ALA A 78 -10.04 7.13 -7.18
N VAL A 79 -10.83 7.17 -6.09
CA VAL A 79 -11.52 6.01 -5.53
C VAL A 79 -12.82 5.77 -6.28
N PRO A 80 -13.04 4.60 -6.88
CA PRO A 80 -14.29 4.32 -7.58
C PRO A 80 -15.51 4.39 -6.67
N ALA A 81 -16.63 4.90 -7.20
CA ALA A 81 -17.87 5.14 -6.44
C ALA A 81 -18.42 3.91 -5.71
N ARG A 82 -18.12 2.70 -6.20
CA ARG A 82 -18.52 1.42 -5.57
C ARG A 82 -17.94 1.21 -4.17
N TYR A 83 -16.86 1.90 -3.81
CA TYR A 83 -16.26 1.81 -2.48
C TYR A 83 -16.88 2.81 -1.49
N HIS A 84 -17.86 3.61 -1.93
CA HIS A 84 -18.63 4.55 -1.10
C HIS A 84 -17.77 5.53 -0.29
N TRP A 85 -16.58 5.87 -0.79
CA TRP A 85 -15.68 6.82 -0.15
C TRP A 85 -16.18 8.25 -0.34
N ASN A 86 -16.28 9.00 0.76
CA ASN A 86 -16.79 10.37 0.80
C ASN A 86 -16.07 11.26 1.83
N ALA A 87 -14.86 10.88 2.23
CA ALA A 87 -14.06 11.57 3.25
C ALA A 87 -12.85 12.27 2.62
N ASP A 88 -12.15 13.12 3.39
CA ASP A 88 -10.94 13.79 2.92
C ASP A 88 -9.76 12.82 2.73
N LEU A 89 -9.69 11.76 3.55
CA LEU A 89 -8.63 10.75 3.52
C LEU A 89 -9.23 9.37 3.29
N VAL A 90 -8.51 8.56 2.52
CA VAL A 90 -8.84 7.14 2.34
C VAL A 90 -8.33 6.36 3.54
N ASP A 91 -9.24 5.76 4.30
CA ASP A 91 -8.90 4.90 5.44
C ASP A 91 -8.36 3.53 4.99
N LEU A 92 -7.74 2.78 5.91
CA LEU A 92 -7.18 1.46 5.59
C LEU A 92 -8.25 0.46 5.17
N ARG A 93 -9.49 0.60 5.65
CA ARG A 93 -10.60 -0.26 5.24
C ARG A 93 -10.87 -0.10 3.74
N THR A 94 -11.05 1.14 3.29
CA THR A 94 -11.32 1.48 1.89
C THR A 94 -10.12 1.15 1.00
N TYR A 95 -8.92 1.49 1.47
CA TYR A 95 -7.67 1.14 0.80
C TYR A 95 -7.56 -0.37 0.54
N PHE A 96 -7.82 -1.20 1.55
CA PHE A 96 -7.76 -2.65 1.40
C PHE A 96 -8.95 -3.25 0.65
N ALA A 97 -10.12 -2.58 0.65
CA ALA A 97 -11.25 -2.95 -0.19
C ALA A 97 -10.90 -2.79 -1.67
N MET A 98 -10.23 -1.70 -2.05
CA MET A 98 -9.68 -1.54 -3.40
C MET A 98 -8.63 -2.61 -3.71
N ALA A 99 -7.81 -2.98 -2.73
CA ALA A 99 -6.70 -3.91 -2.91
C ALA A 99 -7.10 -5.38 -3.12
N ARG A 100 -8.11 -5.85 -2.38
CA ARG A 100 -8.44 -7.28 -2.30
C ARG A 100 -9.94 -7.56 -2.34
N GLY A 101 -10.76 -6.52 -2.50
CA GLY A 101 -12.20 -6.62 -2.38
C GLY A 101 -12.68 -6.73 -0.93
N LEU A 102 -13.99 -6.75 -0.78
CA LEU A 102 -14.69 -7.09 0.46
C LEU A 102 -15.68 -8.20 0.13
N GLU A 103 -15.56 -9.33 0.83
CA GLU A 103 -16.54 -10.39 0.75
C GLU A 103 -17.78 -10.01 1.56
N LYS A 104 -18.94 -10.49 1.10
CA LYS A 104 -20.16 -10.44 1.90
C LYS A 104 -19.95 -11.21 3.20
N THR A 105 -20.15 -10.52 4.32
CA THR A 105 -20.16 -11.16 5.64
C THR A 105 -21.56 -11.08 6.22
N GLN A 106 -21.87 -11.90 7.23
CA GLN A 106 -23.15 -11.76 7.94
C GLN A 106 -23.33 -10.37 8.58
N ALA A 107 -22.22 -9.64 8.80
CA ALA A 107 -22.20 -8.28 9.34
C ALA A 107 -22.22 -7.18 8.25
N SER A 108 -21.87 -7.48 7.00
CA SER A 108 -21.89 -6.55 5.87
C SER A 108 -22.49 -7.21 4.63
N ASN A 109 -23.67 -6.74 4.21
CA ASN A 109 -24.35 -7.22 3.00
C ASN A 109 -23.76 -6.65 1.69
N GLU A 110 -22.62 -5.98 1.78
CA GLU A 110 -21.90 -5.36 0.66
C GLU A 110 -20.81 -6.30 0.17
N GLU A 111 -20.78 -6.53 -1.13
CA GLU A 111 -19.73 -7.25 -1.84
C GLU A 111 -19.06 -6.26 -2.78
N MET A 112 -17.74 -6.12 -2.67
CA MET A 112 -16.97 -5.21 -3.51
C MET A 112 -15.84 -5.99 -4.15
N THR A 113 -15.77 -5.95 -5.47
CA THR A 113 -14.65 -6.52 -6.21
C THR A 113 -13.41 -5.63 -6.01
N ALA A 114 -12.22 -6.25 -5.98
CA ALA A 114 -10.96 -5.53 -6.02
C ALA A 114 -10.80 -4.74 -7.34
N LEU A 115 -9.87 -3.79 -7.36
CA LEU A 115 -9.37 -3.22 -8.60
C LEU A 115 -8.70 -4.31 -9.45
N GLU A 116 -8.66 -4.10 -10.77
CA GLU A 116 -7.91 -4.97 -11.66
C GLU A 116 -6.42 -4.96 -11.28
N MET A 117 -5.80 -6.13 -11.29
CA MET A 117 -4.37 -6.29 -11.07
C MET A 117 -3.68 -6.74 -12.36
N THR A 118 -2.66 -6.01 -12.80
CA THR A 118 -1.89 -6.34 -14.00
C THR A 118 -0.39 -6.19 -13.78
N LYS A 119 0.40 -6.71 -14.72
CA LYS A 119 1.87 -6.67 -14.62
C LYS A 119 2.40 -5.24 -14.71
N TRP A 120 3.35 -4.93 -13.85
CA TRP A 120 4.13 -3.70 -13.95
C TRP A 120 5.21 -3.87 -15.03
N PHE A 121 4.94 -3.34 -16.21
CA PHE A 121 5.77 -3.51 -17.41
C PHE A 121 6.05 -5.01 -17.69
N ASP A 122 7.30 -5.35 -17.99
CA ASP A 122 7.79 -6.70 -18.23
C ASP A 122 8.25 -7.43 -16.94
N THR A 123 8.01 -6.84 -15.77
CA THR A 123 8.39 -7.44 -14.48
C THR A 123 7.38 -8.51 -14.01
N ASN A 124 7.66 -9.11 -12.84
CA ASN A 124 6.71 -9.97 -12.12
C ASN A 124 6.01 -9.24 -10.95
N TYR A 125 6.28 -7.95 -10.76
CA TYR A 125 5.47 -7.13 -9.86
C TYR A 125 4.13 -6.85 -10.51
N HIS A 126 3.07 -6.80 -9.72
CA HIS A 126 1.74 -6.45 -10.20
C HIS A 126 1.26 -5.20 -9.46
N TYR A 127 0.59 -4.31 -10.19
CA TYR A 127 0.01 -3.09 -9.65
C TYR A 127 -1.50 -3.09 -9.84
N LEU A 128 -2.21 -2.25 -9.08
CA LEU A 128 -3.64 -2.06 -9.23
C LEU A 128 -3.92 -0.95 -10.23
N VAL A 129 -4.71 -1.27 -11.26
CA VAL A 129 -5.02 -0.36 -12.35
C VAL A 129 -5.93 0.76 -11.83
N PRO A 130 -5.54 2.04 -11.98
CA PRO A 130 -6.43 3.15 -11.70
C PRO A 130 -7.66 3.14 -12.60
N GLU A 131 -8.84 3.29 -12.02
CA GLU A 131 -10.10 3.41 -12.75
C GLU A 131 -10.58 4.86 -12.71
N PHE A 132 -10.84 5.44 -13.88
CA PHE A 132 -11.31 6.82 -14.00
C PHE A 132 -12.72 6.89 -14.58
N SER A 133 -13.54 7.78 -14.05
CA SER A 133 -14.83 8.13 -14.65
C SER A 133 -14.69 9.39 -15.50
N SER A 134 -15.60 9.60 -16.46
CA SER A 134 -15.61 10.81 -17.28
C SER A 134 -15.84 12.11 -16.49
N GLN A 135 -16.32 12.00 -15.24
CA GLN A 135 -16.61 13.10 -14.34
C GLN A 135 -15.53 13.25 -13.25
N GLN A 136 -14.44 12.48 -13.32
CA GLN A 136 -13.35 12.58 -12.35
C GLN A 136 -12.63 13.92 -12.52
N THR A 137 -12.43 14.64 -11.40
CA THR A 137 -11.73 15.93 -11.33
C THR A 137 -10.53 15.84 -10.40
#